data_AF-A0A7S1WPA6-F1
#
_entry.id   AF-A0A7S1WPA6-F1
#
_cell.length_a   1.000
_cell.length_b   1.000
_cell.length_c   1.000
_cell.angle_alpha   90.00
_cell.angle_beta   90.00
_cell.angle_gamma   90.00
#
_symmetry.space_group_name_H-M   'P 1'
#
loop_
_entity.id
_entity.type
_entity.pdbx_description
1 polymer ?
#
loop_
_entity_poly.entity_id
_entity_poly.type
_entity_poly.pdbx_seq_one_letter_code
_entity_poly.pdbx_strand_id
1 'polypeptide(L)'
;QATAVGSDCTWGRGPGGEGSSRTASRSQASPSMAWGMAGGRKCLIAGAVVGLPGMLLAEGAATCERACAFDAGFTGQCLVSRKFAAGLILEHEAGVWREIVEQVQACEGLGEGNCSFSSRCEVDQFRFCTARRSWAASKLATPVEQGGLGLGSDRCGVFGQLFASEGQCLTLTTNRSACEVAAVCHWDPLQGCIVSRQGLMETLRQDYHEELVRVSLRREHCSSRGSNFTCVGECQWQSSATLRQLGDGRRAAAMPAGRCTLRTVDALLSVTGEDCPLRALFRRHSACGEAASASSCLAPECYWSGNRCSGHPMTLEFELLALFGLDRPEILDRLLAANATCASFNSTNCHSACIGPPPSGAPSRRQGLALSLLLSAGALLQ
;
A
#
# COMPACT_ATOMS: atom_id res chain seq x y z
N GLN A 1 -29.70 10.59 -41.80
CA GLN A 1 -29.02 9.82 -42.86
C GLN A 1 -27.66 10.46 -43.10
N ALA A 2 -26.63 9.64 -43.35
CA ALA A 2 -25.20 9.96 -43.43
C ALA A 2 -24.47 10.01 -42.07
N THR A 3 -23.32 9.38 -41.84
CA THR A 3 -22.57 8.28 -42.50
C THR A 3 -21.52 7.83 -41.48
N ALA A 4 -21.36 6.53 -41.29
CA ALA A 4 -20.28 5.95 -40.50
C ALA A 4 -19.02 5.84 -41.37
N VAL A 5 -17.85 6.12 -40.80
CA VAL A 5 -16.55 5.72 -41.35
C VAL A 5 -15.83 4.94 -40.27
N GLY A 6 -15.73 3.63 -40.48
CA GLY A 6 -14.83 2.74 -39.75
C GLY A 6 -13.48 2.67 -40.47
N SER A 7 -12.42 2.43 -39.70
CA SER A 7 -11.10 2.11 -40.21
C SER A 7 -10.60 0.82 -39.57
N ASP A 8 -10.58 -0.23 -40.38
CA ASP A 8 -9.95 -1.52 -40.14
C ASP A 8 -8.42 -1.41 -40.09
N CYS A 9 -7.80 -2.12 -39.16
CA CYS A 9 -6.37 -2.44 -39.21
C CYS A 9 -6.19 -3.96 -39.27
N THR A 10 -5.80 -4.44 -40.44
CA THR A 10 -5.52 -5.85 -40.75
C THR A 10 -4.15 -6.29 -40.24
N TRP A 11 -4.09 -7.53 -39.74
CA TRP A 11 -2.89 -8.26 -39.34
C TRP A 11 -2.18 -8.89 -40.54
N GLY A 12 -0.90 -8.58 -40.72
CA GLY A 12 -0.02 -9.27 -41.67
C GLY A 12 0.71 -10.45 -41.00
N ARG A 13 0.50 -11.66 -41.53
CA ARG A 13 1.36 -12.84 -41.27
C ARG A 13 2.51 -12.87 -42.27
N GLY A 14 3.71 -13.20 -41.80
CA GLY A 14 4.85 -13.63 -42.61
C GLY A 14 5.59 -14.78 -41.90
N PRO A 15 6.13 -15.79 -42.62
CA PRO A 15 6.48 -17.08 -42.05
C PRO A 15 7.98 -17.26 -41.73
N GLY A 16 8.26 -18.21 -40.83
CA GLY A 16 9.32 -19.22 -40.97
C GLY A 16 10.77 -18.82 -40.69
N GLY A 17 11.41 -19.51 -39.74
CA GLY A 17 12.86 -19.52 -39.59
C GLY A 17 13.34 -20.30 -38.37
N GLU A 18 13.60 -21.60 -38.56
CA GLU A 18 14.40 -22.44 -37.65
C GLU A 18 15.85 -21.94 -37.59
N GLY A 19 16.50 -22.03 -36.42
CA GLY A 19 17.89 -21.64 -36.26
C GLY A 19 18.48 -22.00 -34.90
N SER A 20 19.33 -23.02 -34.92
CA SER A 20 20.00 -23.69 -33.81
C SER A 20 21.21 -22.91 -33.24
N SER A 21 21.44 -23.08 -31.93
CA SER A 21 22.74 -23.14 -31.21
C SER A 21 23.78 -22.00 -31.33
N ARG A 22 24.15 -21.38 -30.20
CA ARG A 22 25.46 -21.51 -29.50
C ARG A 22 25.75 -20.35 -28.53
N THR A 23 26.30 -20.74 -27.40
CA THR A 23 27.12 -20.01 -26.42
C THR A 23 28.10 -18.99 -27.00
N ALA A 24 28.18 -17.80 -26.38
CA ALA A 24 29.44 -17.08 -26.15
C ALA A 24 29.27 -16.03 -25.05
N SER A 25 30.01 -16.21 -23.96
CA SER A 25 30.32 -15.22 -22.94
C SER A 25 31.25 -14.14 -23.51
N ARG A 26 30.95 -12.86 -23.25
CA ARG A 26 31.95 -11.79 -23.39
C ARG A 26 31.70 -10.65 -22.42
N SER A 27 32.59 -10.58 -21.45
CA SER A 27 32.88 -9.41 -20.61
C SER A 27 33.55 -8.31 -21.45
N GLN A 28 33.07 -7.08 -21.34
CA GLN A 28 33.80 -5.81 -21.58
C GLN A 28 32.89 -4.67 -21.12
N ALA A 29 33.21 -4.05 -19.99
CA ALA A 29 34.01 -2.82 -19.88
C ALA A 29 33.20 -1.56 -20.24
N SER A 30 32.98 -0.72 -19.23
CA SER A 30 32.42 0.63 -19.31
C SER A 30 33.14 1.50 -20.34
N PRO A 31 32.45 2.54 -20.83
CA PRO A 31 32.98 3.86 -20.54
C PRO A 31 31.91 4.90 -20.15
N SER A 32 32.33 5.69 -19.16
CA SER A 32 31.92 7.04 -18.84
C SER A 32 31.76 7.94 -20.07
N MET A 33 30.64 8.67 -20.15
CA MET A 33 30.52 9.88 -20.96
C MET A 33 30.25 11.08 -20.06
N ALA A 34 31.25 11.95 -20.00
CA ALA A 34 31.15 13.34 -19.61
C ALA A 34 30.49 14.13 -20.75
N TRP A 35 29.61 15.07 -20.40
CA TRP A 35 29.25 16.19 -21.27
C TRP A 35 29.43 17.48 -20.49
N GLY A 36 30.47 18.22 -20.87
CA GLY A 36 30.59 19.65 -20.63
C GLY A 36 30.37 20.42 -21.93
N MET A 37 30.33 21.74 -21.78
CA MET A 37 30.16 22.82 -22.76
C MET A 37 28.70 23.26 -22.95
N ALA A 38 28.29 24.45 -22.50
CA ALA A 38 28.76 25.82 -22.76
C ALA A 38 27.89 26.50 -23.84
N GLY A 39 27.36 27.67 -23.48
CA GLY A 39 26.55 28.57 -24.29
C GLY A 39 25.58 29.31 -23.34
N GLY A 40 25.83 30.51 -22.85
CA GLY A 40 26.55 31.62 -23.45
C GLY A 40 25.57 32.55 -24.17
N ARG A 41 24.70 33.27 -23.43
CA ARG A 41 24.09 34.53 -23.90
C ARG A 41 23.95 35.53 -22.74
N LYS A 42 24.64 36.65 -22.90
CA LYS A 42 24.48 37.89 -22.15
C LYS A 42 23.32 38.69 -22.77
N CYS A 43 22.44 39.25 -21.94
CA CYS A 43 21.68 40.45 -22.26
C CYS A 43 21.74 41.42 -21.06
N LEU A 44 21.72 42.70 -21.41
CA LEU A 44 22.28 43.83 -20.70
C LEU A 44 21.45 44.36 -19.53
N ILE A 45 22.19 45.06 -18.66
CA ILE A 45 21.77 45.93 -17.56
C ILE A 45 21.13 47.22 -18.12
N ALA A 46 20.05 47.72 -17.49
CA ALA A 46 19.95 49.06 -16.91
C ALA A 46 18.49 49.46 -16.62
N GLY A 47 18.26 49.99 -15.42
CA GLY A 47 16.99 50.60 -15.03
C GLY A 47 16.94 50.89 -13.53
N ALA A 48 17.66 51.93 -13.10
CA ALA A 48 17.57 52.46 -11.76
C ALA A 48 16.21 53.17 -11.56
N VAL A 49 15.51 52.85 -10.48
CA VAL A 49 14.43 53.68 -9.93
C VAL A 49 14.74 53.91 -8.46
N VAL A 50 14.97 55.18 -8.13
CA VAL A 50 15.12 55.70 -6.78
C VAL A 50 13.74 56.12 -6.27
N GLY A 51 13.40 55.71 -5.05
CA GLY A 51 12.54 56.47 -4.15
C GLY A 51 11.16 55.88 -3.83
N LEU A 52 11.03 55.31 -2.62
CA LEU A 52 9.96 55.56 -1.64
C LEU A 52 10.20 54.68 -0.38
N PRO A 53 10.23 55.23 0.85
CA PRO A 53 10.22 54.43 2.06
C PRO A 53 8.77 54.04 2.35
N GLY A 54 8.29 53.00 1.67
CA GLY A 54 6.99 52.39 1.92
C GLY A 54 7.16 51.22 2.89
N MET A 55 6.44 51.29 4.01
CA MET A 55 6.31 50.20 4.99
C MET A 55 6.20 48.84 4.31
N LEU A 56 7.25 48.01 4.43
CA LEU A 56 7.12 46.58 4.22
C LEU A 56 6.25 46.05 5.36
N LEU A 57 4.96 45.92 5.06
CA LEU A 57 4.09 44.97 5.71
C LEU A 57 4.84 43.64 5.77
N ALA A 58 5.05 43.13 6.99
CA ALA A 58 5.38 41.73 7.24
C ALA A 58 4.16 40.89 6.85
N GLU A 59 3.91 40.80 5.54
CA GLU A 59 2.77 40.11 4.96
C GLU A 59 3.19 38.67 4.70
N GLY A 60 2.83 37.81 5.64
CA GLY A 60 2.76 36.37 5.45
C GLY A 60 4.10 35.69 5.18
N ALA A 61 4.88 35.43 6.22
CA ALA A 61 5.57 34.14 6.28
C ALA A 61 4.47 33.07 6.31
N ALA A 62 3.90 32.76 5.14
CA ALA A 62 3.10 31.58 4.93
C ALA A 62 3.96 30.44 5.44
N THR A 63 3.57 29.89 6.60
CA THR A 63 4.32 28.86 7.29
C THR A 63 4.44 27.70 6.32
N CYS A 64 5.61 27.57 5.69
CA CYS A 64 5.92 26.45 4.83
C CYS A 64 5.61 25.19 5.64
N GLU A 65 4.66 24.39 5.14
CA GLU A 65 4.46 23.06 5.65
C GLU A 65 5.52 22.16 5.03
N ARG A 66 6.28 21.46 5.88
CA ARG A 66 7.29 20.52 5.38
C ARG A 66 6.58 19.38 4.67
N ALA A 67 6.78 19.30 3.37
CA ALA A 67 6.17 18.25 2.55
C ALA A 67 6.91 16.93 2.63
N CYS A 68 8.15 16.93 3.10
CA CYS A 68 8.98 15.74 3.18
C CYS A 68 9.43 15.44 4.62
N ALA A 69 9.57 14.16 4.94
CA ALA A 69 10.09 13.65 6.20
C ALA A 69 11.06 12.49 5.94
N PHE A 70 12.19 12.50 6.64
CA PHE A 70 13.19 11.44 6.52
C PHE A 70 12.77 10.26 7.41
N ASP A 71 12.55 9.12 6.80
CA ASP A 71 12.15 7.90 7.50
C ASP A 71 13.39 7.06 7.83
N ALA A 72 14.11 7.48 8.87
CA ALA A 72 15.31 6.79 9.34
C ALA A 72 15.03 5.38 9.92
N GLY A 73 13.79 5.13 10.36
CA GLY A 73 13.42 3.91 11.09
C GLY A 73 13.07 2.73 10.18
N PHE A 74 12.55 2.98 8.97
CA PHE A 74 12.08 1.93 8.08
C PHE A 74 12.80 1.92 6.73
N THR A 75 12.61 2.95 5.92
CA THR A 75 13.10 2.97 4.52
C THR A 75 14.51 3.54 4.38
N GLY A 76 14.94 4.38 5.31
CA GLY A 76 16.15 5.19 5.17
C GLY A 76 16.06 6.22 4.05
N GLN A 77 14.85 6.57 3.62
CA GLN A 77 14.59 7.46 2.48
C GLN A 77 13.80 8.70 2.92
N CYS A 78 13.84 9.72 2.05
CA CYS A 78 13.00 10.90 2.21
C CYS A 78 11.64 10.66 1.56
N LEU A 79 10.57 10.67 2.36
CA LEU A 79 9.21 10.36 1.94
C LEU A 79 8.31 11.58 2.12
N VAL A 80 7.10 11.52 1.55
CA VAL A 80 6.07 12.54 1.83
C VAL A 80 5.80 12.58 3.33
N SER A 81 5.82 13.78 3.89
CA SER A 81 5.52 13.97 5.29
C SER A 81 4.06 13.64 5.52
N ARG A 82 3.83 12.84 6.54
CA ARG A 82 2.49 12.48 6.94
C ARG A 82 1.62 13.69 7.28
N LYS A 83 2.21 14.71 7.91
CA LYS A 83 1.51 15.95 8.27
C LYS A 83 0.97 16.67 7.03
N PHE A 84 1.76 16.72 5.97
CA PHE A 84 1.33 17.28 4.69
C PHE A 84 0.17 16.48 4.09
N ALA A 85 0.26 15.13 4.10
CA ALA A 85 -0.83 14.28 3.63
C ALA A 85 -2.13 14.49 4.43
N ALA A 86 -2.06 14.58 5.76
CA ALA A 86 -3.20 14.95 6.59
C ALA A 86 -3.83 16.28 6.19
N GLY A 87 -3.00 17.31 6.01
CA GLY A 87 -3.45 18.65 5.66
C GLY A 87 -4.27 18.64 4.37
N LEU A 88 -3.79 17.92 3.35
CA LEU A 88 -4.51 17.75 2.09
C LEU A 88 -5.85 17.04 2.27
N ILE A 89 -5.91 15.97 3.08
CA ILE A 89 -7.15 15.26 3.36
C ILE A 89 -8.13 16.14 4.12
N LEU A 90 -7.69 16.88 5.14
CA LEU A 90 -8.57 17.77 5.91
C LEU A 90 -9.10 18.94 5.07
N GLU A 91 -8.27 19.46 4.16
CA GLU A 91 -8.66 20.55 3.27
C GLU A 91 -9.69 20.09 2.23
N HIS A 92 -9.43 18.95 1.59
CA HIS A 92 -10.15 18.56 0.38
C HIS A 92 -11.15 17.44 0.58
N GLU A 93 -10.99 16.53 1.56
CA GLU A 93 -11.97 15.47 1.80
C GLU A 93 -13.00 15.82 2.84
N ALA A 94 -14.21 15.28 2.67
CA ALA A 94 -15.24 15.20 3.70
C ALA A 94 -15.55 13.72 4.01
N GLY A 95 -16.17 13.45 5.16
CA GLY A 95 -16.59 12.10 5.54
C GLY A 95 -15.52 11.31 6.29
N VAL A 96 -15.48 9.99 6.06
CA VAL A 96 -14.78 9.03 6.94
C VAL A 96 -13.27 9.25 6.97
N TRP A 97 -12.64 9.58 5.84
CA TRP A 97 -11.21 9.89 5.82
C TRP A 97 -10.84 11.12 6.64
N ARG A 98 -11.68 12.16 6.61
CA ARG A 98 -11.51 13.33 7.48
C ARG A 98 -11.62 12.92 8.95
N GLU A 99 -12.65 12.16 9.33
CA GLU A 99 -12.82 11.68 10.71
C GLU A 99 -11.63 10.83 11.19
N ILE A 100 -11.11 9.96 10.33
CA ILE A 100 -9.92 9.15 10.59
C ILE A 100 -8.72 10.07 10.84
N VAL A 101 -8.45 11.03 9.97
CA VAL A 101 -7.33 11.95 10.11
C VAL A 101 -7.47 12.83 11.37
N GLU A 102 -8.66 13.36 11.65
CA GLU A 102 -8.92 14.15 12.86
C GLU A 102 -8.70 13.32 14.13
N GLN A 103 -9.16 12.07 14.16
CA GLN A 103 -8.99 11.19 15.32
C GLN A 103 -7.51 10.88 15.58
N VAL A 104 -6.73 10.67 14.51
CA VAL A 104 -5.28 10.46 14.60
C VAL A 104 -4.60 11.68 15.20
N GLN A 105 -4.88 12.86 14.66
CA GLN A 105 -4.31 14.12 15.16
C GLN A 105 -4.69 14.36 16.61
N ALA A 106 -5.93 14.07 16.98
CA ALA A 106 -6.39 14.15 18.35
C ALA A 106 -5.61 13.20 19.27
N CYS A 107 -5.34 11.96 18.84
CA CYS A 107 -4.56 11.01 19.63
C CYS A 107 -3.11 11.46 19.80
N GLU A 108 -2.46 11.93 18.75
CA GLU A 108 -1.07 12.36 18.84
C GLU A 108 -0.88 13.61 19.68
N GLY A 109 -1.84 14.52 19.66
CA GLY A 109 -1.87 15.68 20.53
C GLY A 109 -1.88 15.32 22.02
N LEU A 110 -2.30 14.11 22.41
CA LEU A 110 -2.28 13.63 23.80
C LEU A 110 -0.87 13.26 24.26
N GLY A 111 -0.01 12.80 23.35
CA GLY A 111 1.29 12.19 23.66
C GLY A 111 1.19 10.83 24.38
N GLU A 112 2.33 10.14 24.55
CA GLU A 112 2.42 8.80 25.16
C GLU A 112 1.75 8.75 26.55
N GLY A 113 2.01 9.77 27.39
CA GLY A 113 1.55 9.78 28.79
C GLY A 113 0.04 9.91 29.00
N ASN A 114 -0.68 10.51 28.04
CA ASN A 114 -2.14 10.69 28.15
C ASN A 114 -2.94 9.79 27.20
N CYS A 115 -2.27 8.98 26.39
CA CYS A 115 -2.91 8.17 25.36
C CYS A 115 -3.97 7.22 25.91
N SER A 116 -3.70 6.65 27.09
CA SER A 116 -4.58 5.69 27.77
C SER A 116 -5.88 6.28 28.31
N PHE A 117 -6.01 7.61 28.42
CA PHE A 117 -7.24 8.26 28.86
C PHE A 117 -8.29 8.37 27.75
N SER A 118 -7.90 8.20 26.49
CA SER A 118 -8.83 8.19 25.35
C SER A 118 -9.20 6.77 24.97
N SER A 119 -10.50 6.46 24.92
CA SER A 119 -10.99 5.14 24.49
C SER A 119 -10.71 4.83 23.01
N ARG A 120 -10.39 5.87 22.22
CA ARG A 120 -10.12 5.82 20.77
C ARG A 120 -8.65 5.93 20.42
N CYS A 121 -7.76 5.99 21.41
CA CYS A 121 -6.33 6.05 21.17
C CYS A 121 -5.62 4.86 21.81
N GLU A 122 -4.47 4.48 21.26
CA GLU A 122 -3.57 3.48 21.85
C GLU A 122 -2.11 3.84 21.58
N VAL A 123 -1.22 3.34 22.43
CA VAL A 123 0.22 3.47 22.22
C VAL A 123 0.66 2.33 21.29
N ASP A 124 1.25 2.66 20.16
CA ASP A 124 1.76 1.67 19.22
C ASP A 124 3.09 1.04 19.69
N GLN A 125 3.59 0.08 18.92
CA GLN A 125 4.86 -0.60 19.21
C GLN A 125 6.10 0.33 19.21
N PHE A 126 5.96 1.53 18.65
CA PHE A 126 6.99 2.56 18.59
C PHE A 126 6.80 3.66 19.64
N ARG A 127 5.86 3.47 20.59
CA ARG A 127 5.51 4.41 21.65
C ARG A 127 4.85 5.70 21.17
N PHE A 128 4.30 5.71 19.97
CA PHE A 128 3.48 6.82 19.49
C PHE A 128 2.03 6.61 19.91
N CYS A 129 1.38 7.66 20.40
CA CYS A 129 -0.06 7.62 20.61
C CYS A 129 -0.76 7.75 19.27
N THR A 130 -1.46 6.69 18.84
CA THR A 130 -2.20 6.63 17.57
C THR A 130 -3.68 6.39 17.84
N ALA A 131 -4.50 6.47 16.79
CA ALA A 131 -5.87 6.00 16.93
C ALA A 131 -5.88 4.49 17.11
N ARG A 132 -6.82 4.04 17.94
CA ARG A 132 -6.96 2.63 18.31
C ARG A 132 -7.26 1.78 17.08
N ARG A 133 -6.48 0.71 16.87
CA ARG A 133 -6.64 -0.19 15.72
C ARG A 133 -8.05 -0.76 15.62
N SER A 134 -8.68 -1.11 16.74
CA SER A 134 -10.07 -1.61 16.78
C SER A 134 -11.07 -0.61 16.20
N TRP A 135 -10.91 0.66 16.55
CA TRP A 135 -11.77 1.74 16.06
C TRP A 135 -11.58 1.96 14.56
N ALA A 136 -10.32 1.98 14.11
CA ALA A 136 -10.00 2.12 12.69
C ALA A 136 -10.53 0.95 11.86
N ALA A 137 -10.27 -0.29 12.27
CA ALA A 137 -10.80 -1.50 11.61
C ALA A 137 -12.32 -1.50 11.56
N SER A 138 -12.99 -1.12 12.65
CA SER A 138 -14.44 -0.95 12.68
C SER A 138 -14.91 0.12 11.68
N LYS A 139 -14.24 1.27 11.61
CA LYS A 139 -14.56 2.33 10.63
C LYS A 139 -14.36 1.89 9.18
N LEU A 140 -13.32 1.12 8.91
CA LEU A 140 -13.07 0.53 7.59
C LEU A 140 -14.19 -0.43 7.18
N ALA A 141 -14.60 -1.32 8.09
CA ALA A 141 -15.61 -2.35 7.82
C ALA A 141 -17.06 -1.81 7.80
N THR A 142 -17.34 -0.75 8.55
CA THR A 142 -18.69 -0.17 8.69
C THR A 142 -19.21 0.29 7.32
N PRO A 143 -20.49 0.05 6.98
CA PRO A 143 -21.08 0.52 5.73
C PRO A 143 -21.03 2.05 5.56
N VAL A 144 -21.06 2.53 4.31
CA VAL A 144 -20.94 3.96 4.00
C VAL A 144 -22.11 4.76 4.58
N GLU A 145 -23.31 4.20 4.52
CA GLU A 145 -24.53 4.77 5.10
C GLU A 145 -24.51 4.90 6.62
N GLN A 146 -23.63 4.16 7.30
CA GLN A 146 -23.38 4.23 8.74
C GLN A 146 -22.12 5.02 9.10
N GLY A 147 -21.50 5.70 8.12
CA GLY A 147 -20.30 6.51 8.32
C GLY A 147 -19.02 5.69 8.42
N GLY A 148 -18.93 4.58 7.69
CA GLY A 148 -17.68 3.84 7.45
C GLY A 148 -17.26 3.82 5.97
N LEU A 149 -16.23 3.05 5.64
CA LEU A 149 -15.69 2.94 4.27
C LEU A 149 -16.31 1.82 3.43
N GLY A 150 -17.19 1.01 4.02
CA GLY A 150 -17.93 -0.04 3.32
C GLY A 150 -17.05 -1.21 2.89
N LEU A 151 -15.97 -1.51 3.61
CA LEU A 151 -15.17 -2.72 3.39
C LEU A 151 -15.73 -3.94 4.13
N GLY A 152 -17.02 -3.93 4.49
CA GLY A 152 -17.68 -5.02 5.19
C GLY A 152 -17.82 -6.29 4.35
N SER A 153 -18.48 -7.31 4.93
CA SER A 153 -18.74 -8.61 4.29
C SER A 153 -19.35 -8.49 2.90
N ASP A 154 -20.27 -7.55 2.72
CA ASP A 154 -21.06 -7.44 1.49
C ASP A 154 -20.21 -7.02 0.28
N ARG A 155 -19.13 -6.27 0.52
CA ARG A 155 -18.22 -5.80 -0.53
C ARG A 155 -16.95 -6.63 -0.61
N CYS A 156 -16.40 -7.03 0.54
CA CYS A 156 -15.10 -7.69 0.64
C CYS A 156 -15.13 -9.16 1.06
N GLY A 157 -16.31 -9.76 1.16
CA GLY A 157 -16.50 -11.14 1.56
C GLY A 157 -15.83 -11.43 2.90
N VAL A 158 -15.11 -12.55 2.99
CA VAL A 158 -14.48 -12.98 4.25
C VAL A 158 -13.54 -11.94 4.82
N PHE A 159 -12.84 -11.16 3.98
CA PHE A 159 -11.95 -10.11 4.46
C PHE A 159 -12.70 -9.01 5.20
N GLY A 160 -13.83 -8.58 4.66
CA GLY A 160 -14.64 -7.57 5.32
C GLY A 160 -15.22 -8.07 6.64
N GLN A 161 -15.64 -9.33 6.67
CA GLN A 161 -16.08 -10.00 7.90
C GLN A 161 -14.94 -10.10 8.93
N LEU A 162 -13.71 -10.35 8.48
CA LEU A 162 -12.55 -10.41 9.36
C LEU A 162 -12.19 -9.03 9.92
N PHE A 163 -12.21 -7.98 9.12
CA PHE A 163 -12.00 -6.61 9.63
C PHE A 163 -13.06 -6.22 10.68
N ALA A 164 -14.33 -6.57 10.43
CA ALA A 164 -15.40 -6.35 11.40
C ALA A 164 -15.18 -7.15 12.69
N SER A 165 -14.85 -8.44 12.57
CA SER A 165 -14.64 -9.35 13.69
C SER A 165 -13.39 -8.98 14.50
N GLU A 166 -12.33 -8.56 13.83
CA GLU A 166 -11.11 -8.08 14.47
C GLU A 166 -11.37 -6.80 15.25
N GLY A 167 -12.14 -5.86 14.68
CA GLY A 167 -12.62 -4.70 15.41
C GLY A 167 -13.33 -5.08 16.72
N GLN A 168 -14.18 -6.12 16.69
CA GLN A 168 -14.85 -6.64 17.88
C GLN A 168 -13.87 -7.29 18.87
N CYS A 169 -13.01 -8.20 18.42
CA CYS A 169 -12.03 -8.87 19.27
C CYS A 169 -11.11 -7.86 19.95
N LEU A 170 -10.61 -6.87 19.22
CA LEU A 170 -9.69 -5.87 19.76
C LEU A 170 -10.34 -4.97 20.83
N THR A 171 -11.67 -4.85 20.90
CA THR A 171 -12.34 -4.17 22.03
C THR A 171 -12.24 -4.95 23.35
N LEU A 172 -12.00 -6.26 23.29
CA LEU A 172 -11.85 -7.16 24.44
C LEU A 172 -10.40 -7.25 24.94
N THR A 173 -9.49 -6.44 24.38
CA THR A 173 -8.04 -6.44 24.66
C THR A 173 -7.64 -6.24 26.11
N THR A 174 -8.53 -5.74 26.98
CA THR A 174 -8.22 -5.55 28.40
C THR A 174 -8.56 -6.76 29.28
N ASN A 175 -9.26 -7.77 28.76
CA ASN A 175 -9.71 -8.90 29.55
C ASN A 175 -9.55 -10.22 28.78
N ARG A 176 -8.49 -10.97 29.11
CA ARG A 176 -8.23 -12.30 28.56
C ARG A 176 -9.43 -13.24 28.67
N SER A 177 -10.10 -13.27 29.82
CA SER A 177 -11.27 -14.14 30.01
C SER A 177 -12.45 -13.74 29.12
N ALA A 178 -12.65 -12.44 28.87
CA ALA A 178 -13.68 -11.99 27.93
C ALA A 178 -13.33 -12.36 26.49
N CYS A 179 -12.04 -12.28 26.12
CA CYS A 179 -11.56 -12.69 24.81
C CYS A 179 -11.78 -14.20 24.55
N GLU A 180 -11.43 -15.05 25.52
CA GLU A 180 -11.53 -16.51 25.39
C GLU A 180 -12.99 -17.02 25.36
N VAL A 181 -13.96 -16.24 25.88
CA VAL A 181 -15.39 -16.57 25.81
C VAL A 181 -16.00 -16.22 24.44
N ALA A 182 -15.42 -15.27 23.71
CA ALA A 182 -15.91 -14.91 22.38
C ALA A 182 -15.49 -15.99 21.36
N ALA A 183 -16.48 -16.66 20.75
CA ALA A 183 -16.26 -17.84 19.91
C ALA A 183 -15.27 -17.64 18.73
N VAL A 184 -15.14 -16.40 18.24
CA VAL A 184 -14.28 -16.06 17.10
C VAL A 184 -12.90 -15.57 17.54
N CYS A 185 -12.72 -15.15 18.79
CA CYS A 185 -11.51 -14.47 19.24
C CYS A 185 -10.53 -15.42 19.96
N HIS A 186 -9.25 -15.04 19.98
CA HIS A 186 -8.18 -15.71 20.70
C HIS A 186 -7.26 -14.69 21.35
N TRP A 187 -6.84 -14.98 22.58
CA TRP A 187 -5.89 -14.16 23.30
C TRP A 187 -4.45 -14.50 22.90
N ASP A 188 -3.81 -13.56 22.22
CA ASP A 188 -2.37 -13.55 21.97
C ASP A 188 -1.67 -12.64 23.00
N PRO A 189 -0.58 -13.08 23.65
CA PRO A 189 0.10 -12.29 24.68
C PRO A 189 0.83 -11.06 24.13
N LEU A 190 1.12 -10.98 22.83
CA LEU A 190 1.80 -9.86 22.19
C LEU A 190 0.81 -8.90 21.53
N GLN A 191 -0.24 -9.43 20.93
CA GLN A 191 -1.21 -8.68 20.13
C GLN A 191 -2.53 -8.41 20.87
N GLY A 192 -2.75 -9.05 22.01
CA GLY A 192 -4.01 -8.98 22.76
C GLY A 192 -5.08 -9.90 22.16
N CYS A 193 -6.32 -9.43 22.12
CA CYS A 193 -7.43 -10.24 21.62
C CYS A 193 -7.59 -10.09 20.10
N ILE A 194 -7.29 -11.15 19.34
CA ILE A 194 -7.31 -11.19 17.87
C ILE A 194 -8.32 -12.22 17.36
N VAL A 195 -8.60 -12.24 16.05
CA VAL A 195 -9.42 -13.31 15.45
C VAL A 195 -8.65 -14.62 15.48
N SER A 196 -9.25 -15.66 16.05
CA SER A 196 -8.67 -16.98 16.13
C SER A 196 -8.65 -17.67 14.77
N ARG A 197 -7.62 -18.49 14.51
CA ARG A 197 -7.58 -19.34 13.31
C ARG A 197 -8.80 -20.27 13.24
N GLN A 198 -9.26 -20.79 14.37
CA GLN A 198 -10.43 -21.67 14.42
C GLN A 198 -11.71 -20.89 14.06
N GLY A 199 -11.89 -19.70 14.62
CA GLY A 199 -13.00 -18.80 14.30
C GLY A 199 -13.02 -18.40 12.82
N LEU A 200 -11.86 -18.09 12.24
CA LEU A 200 -11.72 -17.87 10.80
C LEU A 200 -12.14 -19.10 9.99
N MET A 201 -11.66 -20.29 10.36
CA MET A 201 -12.02 -21.52 9.64
C MET A 201 -13.50 -21.86 9.79
N GLU A 202 -14.12 -21.55 10.93
CA GLU A 202 -15.54 -21.74 11.16
C GLU A 202 -16.36 -20.77 10.31
N THR A 203 -16.00 -19.48 10.32
CA THR A 203 -16.61 -18.45 9.47
C THR A 203 -16.53 -18.84 7.99
N LEU A 204 -15.36 -19.29 7.52
CA LEU A 204 -15.18 -19.76 6.15
C LEU A 204 -16.07 -20.95 5.80
N ARG A 205 -16.33 -21.85 6.75
CA ARG A 205 -17.16 -23.05 6.52
C ARG A 205 -18.66 -22.75 6.56
N GLN A 206 -19.08 -21.87 7.47
CA GLN A 206 -20.49 -21.55 7.68
C GLN A 206 -20.98 -20.55 6.64
N ASP A 207 -20.24 -19.47 6.42
CA ASP A 207 -20.73 -18.31 5.66
C ASP A 207 -20.13 -18.22 4.24
N TYR A 208 -18.98 -18.86 3.99
CA TYR A 208 -18.24 -18.77 2.72
C TYR A 208 -17.96 -20.13 2.07
N HIS A 209 -18.89 -21.09 2.25
CA HIS A 209 -18.74 -22.45 1.74
C HIS A 209 -18.61 -22.49 0.21
N GLU A 210 -19.39 -21.66 -0.51
CA GLU A 210 -19.35 -21.62 -1.97
C GLU A 210 -17.99 -21.14 -2.50
N GLU A 211 -17.40 -20.14 -1.85
CA GLU A 211 -16.07 -19.63 -2.16
C GLU A 211 -15.01 -20.70 -1.89
N LEU A 212 -15.10 -21.45 -0.79
CA LEU A 212 -14.21 -22.57 -0.51
C LEU A 212 -14.32 -23.69 -1.56
N VAL A 213 -15.52 -24.00 -2.03
CA VAL A 213 -15.74 -24.95 -3.14
C VAL A 213 -15.07 -24.42 -4.41
N ARG A 214 -15.24 -23.13 -4.72
CA ARG A 214 -14.59 -22.48 -5.87
C ARG A 214 -13.07 -22.54 -5.79
N VAL A 215 -12.48 -22.28 -4.61
CA VAL A 215 -11.03 -22.45 -4.36
C VAL A 215 -10.61 -23.89 -4.64
N SER A 216 -11.39 -24.86 -4.17
CA SER A 216 -11.08 -26.29 -4.30
C SER A 216 -11.08 -26.73 -5.77
N LEU A 217 -12.09 -26.32 -6.54
CA LEU A 217 -12.15 -26.58 -7.99
C LEU A 217 -10.97 -25.94 -8.75
N ARG A 218 -10.57 -24.72 -8.37
CA ARG A 218 -9.39 -24.06 -8.97
C ARG A 218 -8.08 -24.78 -8.63
N ARG A 219 -7.95 -25.27 -7.40
CA ARG A 219 -6.80 -26.09 -6.98
C ARG A 219 -6.73 -27.40 -7.77
N GLU A 220 -7.87 -28.07 -7.95
CA GLU A 220 -7.96 -29.28 -8.77
C GLU A 220 -7.56 -28.99 -10.21
N HIS A 221 -8.10 -27.92 -10.81
CA HIS A 221 -7.72 -27.47 -12.16
C HIS A 221 -6.21 -27.22 -12.29
N CYS A 222 -5.60 -26.50 -11.37
CA CYS A 222 -4.15 -26.30 -11.38
C CYS A 222 -3.39 -27.63 -11.21
N SER A 223 -3.84 -28.51 -10.32
CA SER A 223 -3.19 -29.80 -10.08
C SER A 223 -3.25 -30.76 -11.28
N SER A 224 -4.28 -30.63 -12.12
CA SER A 224 -4.43 -31.41 -13.35
C SER A 224 -3.38 -31.07 -14.42
N ARG A 225 -2.67 -29.94 -14.28
CA ARG A 225 -1.65 -29.50 -15.23
C ARG A 225 -0.33 -30.23 -14.97
N GLY A 226 0.00 -31.16 -15.87
CA GLY A 226 1.15 -32.06 -15.70
C GLY A 226 2.53 -31.47 -16.02
N SER A 227 2.62 -30.24 -16.53
CA SER A 227 3.91 -29.65 -16.95
C SER A 227 4.05 -28.17 -16.56
N ASN A 228 5.30 -27.73 -16.39
CA ASN A 228 5.63 -26.32 -16.13
C ASN A 228 5.09 -25.39 -17.24
N PHE A 229 5.22 -25.78 -18.51
CA PHE A 229 4.74 -24.98 -19.65
C PHE A 229 3.23 -24.79 -19.65
N THR A 230 2.47 -25.78 -19.17
CA THR A 230 1.01 -25.66 -19.02
C THR A 230 0.62 -24.92 -17.75
N CYS A 231 1.52 -24.75 -16.79
CA CYS A 231 1.24 -24.15 -15.49
C CYS A 231 1.32 -22.61 -15.53
N VAL A 232 0.30 -21.99 -16.12
CA VAL A 232 0.22 -20.54 -16.36
C VAL A 232 -1.06 -19.93 -15.80
N GLY A 233 -1.08 -18.61 -15.62
CA GLY A 233 -2.21 -17.85 -15.08
C GLY A 233 -2.25 -17.87 -13.55
N GLU A 234 -3.39 -18.25 -12.96
CA GLU A 234 -3.58 -18.36 -11.50
C GLU A 234 -2.78 -19.51 -10.86
N CYS A 235 -2.17 -20.37 -11.68
CA CYS A 235 -1.37 -21.49 -11.22
C CYS A 235 0.13 -21.13 -11.15
N GLN A 236 0.84 -21.77 -10.24
CA GLN A 236 2.29 -21.65 -10.06
C GLN A 236 2.94 -23.03 -10.03
N TRP A 237 4.03 -23.17 -10.79
CA TRP A 237 4.82 -24.38 -10.79
C TRP A 237 5.73 -24.42 -9.55
N GLN A 238 5.50 -25.40 -8.68
CA GLN A 238 6.39 -25.69 -7.55
C GLN A 238 7.42 -26.72 -8.00
N SER A 239 8.65 -26.25 -8.21
CA SER A 239 9.77 -27.13 -8.55
C SER A 239 10.06 -28.10 -7.39
N SER A 240 10.66 -29.25 -7.70
CA SER A 240 11.13 -30.18 -6.66
C SER A 240 12.09 -29.53 -5.66
N ALA A 241 12.87 -28.53 -6.08
CA ALA A 241 13.79 -27.81 -5.20
C ALA A 241 13.03 -26.94 -4.18
N THR A 242 11.99 -26.23 -4.64
CA THR A 242 11.10 -25.43 -3.79
C THR A 242 10.34 -26.31 -2.78
N LEU A 243 9.87 -27.48 -3.22
CA LEU A 243 9.18 -28.44 -2.34
C LEU A 243 10.10 -28.98 -1.23
N ARG A 244 11.37 -29.23 -1.55
CA ARG A 244 12.38 -29.65 -0.54
C ARG A 244 12.62 -28.58 0.52
N GLN A 245 12.53 -27.30 0.15
CA GLN A 245 12.67 -26.18 1.09
C GLN A 245 11.44 -26.02 2.00
N LEU A 246 10.24 -26.33 1.49
CA LEU A 246 8.97 -26.12 2.19
C LEU A 246 8.56 -27.27 3.12
N GLY A 247 9.07 -28.50 2.95
CA GLY A 247 8.66 -29.58 3.86
C GLY A 247 9.35 -30.93 3.64
N ASP A 248 9.81 -31.49 4.75
CA ASP A 248 10.21 -32.88 4.98
C ASP A 248 11.11 -33.52 3.91
N GLY A 249 12.41 -33.26 4.01
CA GLY A 249 13.46 -33.88 3.19
C GLY A 249 13.43 -35.43 3.15
N ARG A 250 12.60 -36.10 3.95
CA ARG A 250 12.40 -37.56 3.94
C ARG A 250 11.42 -38.07 2.87
N ARG A 251 10.53 -37.23 2.31
CA ARG A 251 9.57 -37.65 1.24
C ARG A 251 9.91 -37.13 -0.15
N ALA A 252 10.99 -36.37 -0.30
CA ALA A 252 11.36 -35.71 -1.56
C ALA A 252 11.97 -36.64 -2.62
N ALA A 253 12.38 -37.86 -2.28
CA ALA A 253 13.12 -38.75 -3.18
C ALA A 253 12.28 -39.36 -4.32
N ALA A 254 10.95 -39.31 -4.25
CA ALA A 254 10.05 -39.94 -5.22
C ALA A 254 9.05 -38.97 -5.88
N MET A 255 9.18 -37.65 -5.68
CA MET A 255 8.27 -36.70 -6.32
C MET A 255 8.66 -36.41 -7.77
N PRO A 256 7.67 -36.25 -8.68
CA PRO A 256 7.91 -35.84 -10.07
C PRO A 256 8.64 -34.48 -10.14
N ALA A 257 9.10 -34.09 -11.34
CA ALA A 257 9.92 -32.89 -11.62
C ALA A 257 9.36 -31.56 -11.06
N GLY A 258 8.11 -31.55 -10.64
CA GLY A 258 7.44 -30.51 -9.88
C GLY A 258 5.94 -30.80 -9.84
N ARG A 259 5.16 -29.85 -9.33
CA ARG A 259 3.69 -29.88 -9.42
C ARG A 259 3.15 -28.49 -9.67
N CYS A 260 2.02 -28.40 -10.36
CA CYS A 260 1.32 -27.15 -10.55
C CYS A 260 0.29 -26.95 -9.42
N THR A 261 0.33 -25.81 -8.74
CA THR A 261 -0.57 -25.49 -7.62
C THR A 261 -1.23 -24.13 -7.83
N LEU A 262 -2.43 -23.92 -7.28
CA LEU A 262 -3.03 -22.59 -7.22
C LEU A 262 -2.14 -21.66 -6.38
N ARG A 263 -1.89 -20.44 -6.88
CA ARG A 263 -1.15 -19.42 -6.11
C ARG A 263 -1.91 -19.08 -4.83
N THR A 264 -1.19 -18.90 -3.72
CA THR A 264 -1.80 -18.59 -2.42
C THR A 264 -2.63 -17.32 -2.49
N VAL A 265 -2.13 -16.28 -3.17
CA VAL A 265 -2.86 -15.02 -3.35
C VAL A 265 -4.11 -15.24 -4.19
N ASP A 266 -4.08 -16.00 -5.28
CA ASP A 266 -5.28 -16.26 -6.08
C ASP A 266 -6.33 -17.09 -5.32
N ALA A 267 -5.89 -18.04 -4.48
CA ALA A 267 -6.78 -18.74 -3.56
C ALA A 267 -7.46 -17.77 -2.58
N LEU A 268 -6.66 -16.87 -1.99
CA LEU A 268 -7.14 -15.85 -1.07
C LEU A 268 -8.09 -14.85 -1.75
N LEU A 269 -7.80 -14.47 -2.99
CA LEU A 269 -8.64 -13.57 -3.76
C LEU A 269 -9.91 -14.23 -4.31
N SER A 270 -9.97 -15.55 -4.34
CA SER A 270 -11.21 -16.24 -4.72
C SER A 270 -12.25 -16.28 -3.59
N VAL A 271 -11.83 -15.99 -2.35
CA VAL A 271 -12.72 -15.78 -1.19
C VAL A 271 -12.95 -14.29 -0.89
N THR A 272 -12.19 -13.37 -1.50
CA THR A 272 -12.57 -11.95 -1.55
C THR A 272 -13.70 -11.78 -2.56
N GLY A 273 -14.77 -11.08 -2.16
CA GLY A 273 -15.84 -10.68 -3.09
C GLY A 273 -15.28 -10.06 -4.38
N GLU A 274 -15.98 -10.24 -5.50
CA GLU A 274 -15.51 -9.75 -6.81
C GLU A 274 -15.36 -8.23 -6.84
N ASP A 275 -16.21 -7.53 -6.10
CA ASP A 275 -16.25 -6.07 -5.98
C ASP A 275 -15.34 -5.50 -4.87
N CYS A 276 -14.52 -6.35 -4.24
CA CYS A 276 -13.64 -5.92 -3.17
C CYS A 276 -12.48 -5.10 -3.74
N PRO A 277 -12.34 -3.81 -3.37
CA PRO A 277 -11.25 -2.96 -3.89
C PRO A 277 -9.85 -3.51 -3.56
N LEU A 278 -9.71 -4.21 -2.43
CA LEU A 278 -8.45 -4.85 -2.02
C LEU A 278 -7.96 -5.92 -3.02
N ARG A 279 -8.86 -6.49 -3.83
CA ARG A 279 -8.49 -7.48 -4.83
C ARG A 279 -7.53 -6.93 -5.87
N ALA A 280 -7.74 -5.69 -6.32
CA ALA A 280 -6.85 -5.03 -7.28
C ALA A 280 -5.47 -4.76 -6.66
N LEU A 281 -5.45 -4.30 -5.40
CA LEU A 281 -4.24 -4.06 -4.62
C LEU A 281 -3.40 -5.33 -4.49
N PHE A 282 -3.97 -6.40 -3.95
CA PHE A 282 -3.24 -7.64 -3.71
C PHE A 282 -2.70 -8.25 -5.00
N ARG A 283 -3.45 -8.19 -6.11
CA ARG A 283 -2.95 -8.67 -7.41
C ARG A 283 -1.69 -7.92 -7.83
N ARG A 284 -1.72 -6.59 -7.78
CA ARG A 284 -0.60 -5.75 -8.20
C ARG A 284 0.65 -6.01 -7.36
N HIS A 285 0.51 -6.07 -6.03
CA HIS A 285 1.66 -6.24 -5.12
C HIS A 285 2.14 -7.68 -4.99
N SER A 286 1.28 -8.67 -5.24
CA SER A 286 1.69 -10.09 -5.18
C SER A 286 2.74 -10.45 -6.23
N ALA A 287 2.74 -9.76 -7.36
CA ALA A 287 3.74 -9.94 -8.41
C ALA A 287 5.16 -9.60 -7.95
N CYS A 288 5.31 -8.69 -6.98
CA CYS A 288 6.61 -8.36 -6.41
C CYS A 288 7.27 -9.59 -5.78
N GLY A 289 6.51 -10.43 -5.08
CA GLY A 289 7.04 -11.64 -4.43
C GLY A 289 7.58 -12.70 -5.40
N GLU A 290 7.30 -12.57 -6.70
CA GLU A 290 7.77 -13.51 -7.73
C GLU A 290 9.16 -13.15 -8.29
N ALA A 291 9.64 -11.93 -8.05
CA ALA A 291 10.94 -11.50 -8.54
C ALA A 291 12.08 -12.22 -7.78
N ALA A 292 12.85 -13.02 -8.52
CA ALA A 292 13.96 -13.82 -7.97
C ALA A 292 15.27 -13.03 -7.79
N SER A 293 15.33 -11.79 -8.28
CA SER A 293 16.52 -10.95 -8.27
C SER A 293 16.18 -9.47 -8.14
N ALA A 294 17.13 -8.66 -7.68
CA ALA A 294 16.99 -7.20 -7.67
C ALA A 294 16.66 -6.63 -9.07
N SER A 295 17.24 -7.22 -10.12
CA SER A 295 16.98 -6.81 -11.51
C SER A 295 15.61 -7.19 -12.05
N SER A 296 14.94 -8.19 -11.47
CA SER A 296 13.55 -8.51 -11.80
C SER A 296 12.54 -7.74 -10.93
N CYS A 297 13.02 -7.09 -9.86
CA CYS A 297 12.25 -6.24 -8.94
C CYS A 297 12.30 -4.75 -9.33
N LEU A 298 12.12 -4.45 -10.63
CA LEU A 298 12.25 -3.07 -11.16
C LEU A 298 10.91 -2.33 -11.33
N ALA A 299 9.79 -2.98 -11.03
CA ALA A 299 8.49 -2.33 -11.11
C ALA A 299 8.37 -1.22 -10.05
N PRO A 300 7.75 -0.06 -10.36
CA PRO A 300 7.65 1.07 -9.43
C PRO A 300 6.82 0.75 -8.17
N GLU A 301 5.94 -0.24 -8.23
CA GLU A 301 5.18 -0.79 -7.12
C GLU A 301 5.97 -1.79 -6.26
N CYS A 302 7.21 -2.11 -6.62
CA CYS A 302 8.05 -3.07 -5.90
C CYS A 302 9.34 -2.43 -5.38
N TYR A 303 9.89 -3.00 -4.31
CA TYR A 303 11.22 -2.64 -3.80
C TYR A 303 12.00 -3.89 -3.38
N TRP A 304 13.31 -3.88 -3.63
CA TRP A 304 14.21 -4.96 -3.24
C TRP A 304 14.82 -4.67 -1.87
N SER A 305 14.58 -5.55 -0.89
CA SER A 305 15.16 -5.44 0.44
C SER A 305 15.39 -6.81 1.07
N GLY A 306 16.55 -7.00 1.71
CA GLY A 306 16.86 -8.25 2.40
C GLY A 306 16.83 -9.49 1.49
N ASN A 307 17.30 -9.37 0.25
CA ASN A 307 17.28 -10.43 -0.78
C ASN A 307 15.88 -10.94 -1.18
N ARG A 308 14.83 -10.14 -0.95
CA ARG A 308 13.48 -10.38 -1.44
C ARG A 308 12.92 -9.13 -2.10
N CYS A 309 12.05 -9.34 -3.07
CA CYS A 309 11.25 -8.28 -3.64
C CYS A 309 9.91 -8.22 -2.91
N SER A 310 9.52 -7.02 -2.50
CA SER A 310 8.30 -6.75 -1.74
C SER A 310 7.55 -5.56 -2.37
N GLY A 311 6.26 -5.42 -2.07
CA GLY A 311 5.50 -4.23 -2.49
C GLY A 311 6.06 -2.96 -1.86
N HIS A 312 6.24 -1.90 -2.65
CA HIS A 312 6.76 -0.62 -2.21
C HIS A 312 5.77 0.02 -1.24
N PRO A 313 6.15 0.28 0.03
CA PRO A 313 5.21 0.64 1.09
C PRO A 313 4.44 1.93 0.79
N MET A 314 5.11 2.95 0.26
CA MET A 314 4.44 4.20 -0.14
C MET A 314 3.48 4.00 -1.31
N THR A 315 3.83 3.16 -2.27
CA THR A 315 2.96 2.91 -3.44
C THR A 315 1.71 2.18 -3.00
N LEU A 316 1.87 1.19 -2.11
CA LEU A 316 0.76 0.50 -1.46
C LEU A 316 -0.15 1.47 -0.70
N GLU A 317 0.43 2.42 0.05
CA GLU A 317 -0.32 3.44 0.79
C GLU A 317 -1.15 4.34 -0.14
N PHE A 318 -0.55 4.88 -1.20
CA PHE A 318 -1.28 5.71 -2.17
C PHE A 318 -2.38 4.94 -2.90
N GLU A 319 -2.12 3.68 -3.25
CA GLU A 319 -3.11 2.83 -3.89
C GLU A 319 -4.26 2.47 -2.93
N LEU A 320 -3.98 2.21 -1.66
CA LEU A 320 -5.01 2.01 -0.65
C LEU A 320 -5.89 3.27 -0.51
N LEU A 321 -5.28 4.45 -0.41
CA LEU A 321 -6.01 5.72 -0.35
C LEU A 321 -6.93 5.89 -1.56
N ALA A 322 -6.40 5.69 -2.78
CA ALA A 322 -7.19 5.78 -4.00
C ALA A 322 -8.33 4.75 -4.05
N LEU A 323 -8.06 3.49 -3.66
CA LEU A 323 -9.05 2.41 -3.64
C LEU A 323 -10.18 2.64 -2.63
N PHE A 324 -9.91 3.40 -1.58
CA PHE A 324 -10.87 3.72 -0.55
C PHE A 324 -11.59 5.06 -0.77
N GLY A 325 -11.61 5.54 -2.01
CA GLY A 325 -12.38 6.73 -2.37
C GLY A 325 -11.73 8.04 -1.92
N LEU A 326 -10.43 8.02 -1.64
CA LEU A 326 -9.61 9.24 -1.63
C LEU A 326 -9.10 9.49 -3.06
N ASP A 327 -10.02 9.45 -4.03
CA ASP A 327 -9.76 9.54 -5.47
C ASP A 327 -9.84 10.98 -5.98
N ARG A 328 -9.95 11.96 -5.07
CA ARG A 328 -9.88 13.36 -5.45
C ARG A 328 -8.53 13.67 -6.10
N PRO A 329 -8.52 14.08 -7.37
CA PRO A 329 -7.28 14.37 -8.09
C PRO A 329 -6.48 15.46 -7.36
N GLU A 330 -7.14 16.40 -6.68
CA GLU A 330 -6.48 17.46 -5.93
C GLU A 330 -5.58 16.94 -4.79
N ILE A 331 -5.95 15.81 -4.18
CA ILE A 331 -5.14 15.20 -3.12
C ILE A 331 -4.08 14.29 -3.73
N LEU A 332 -4.49 13.40 -4.64
CA LEU A 332 -3.60 12.40 -5.21
C LEU A 332 -2.48 13.04 -6.03
N ASP A 333 -2.79 13.99 -6.91
CA ASP A 333 -1.77 14.65 -7.75
C ASP A 333 -0.76 15.42 -6.91
N ARG A 334 -1.22 16.08 -5.83
CA ARG A 334 -0.34 16.79 -4.90
C ARG A 334 0.53 15.85 -4.09
N LEU A 335 -0.01 14.71 -3.65
CA LEU A 335 0.76 13.68 -2.97
C LEU A 335 1.81 13.05 -3.89
N LEU A 336 1.46 12.76 -5.14
CA LEU A 336 2.39 12.23 -6.15
C LEU A 336 3.49 13.25 -6.48
N ALA A 337 3.14 14.53 -6.67
CA ALA A 337 4.10 15.60 -6.90
C ALA A 337 5.04 15.78 -5.68
N ALA A 338 4.49 15.75 -4.47
CA ALA A 338 5.28 15.78 -3.25
C ALA A 338 6.22 14.57 -3.17
N ASN A 339 5.74 13.36 -3.48
CA ASN A 339 6.53 12.14 -3.43
C ASN A 339 7.70 12.17 -4.42
N ALA A 340 7.47 12.61 -5.66
CA ALA A 340 8.51 12.80 -6.66
C ALA A 340 9.57 13.81 -6.19
N THR A 341 9.14 14.88 -5.51
CA THR A 341 10.05 15.88 -4.94
C THR A 341 10.84 15.27 -3.77
N CYS A 342 10.18 14.58 -2.84
CA CYS A 342 10.80 13.98 -1.67
C CYS A 342 11.82 12.90 -2.04
N ALA A 343 11.52 12.06 -3.04
CA ALA A 343 12.42 11.01 -3.51
C ALA A 343 13.75 11.55 -4.05
N SER A 344 13.82 12.82 -4.46
CA SER A 344 15.06 13.46 -4.91
C SER A 344 15.98 13.94 -3.76
N PHE A 345 15.47 13.95 -2.53
CA PHE A 345 16.20 14.39 -1.34
C PHE A 345 16.89 13.24 -0.61
N ASN A 346 18.07 13.53 -0.08
CA ASN A 346 18.82 12.65 0.82
C ASN A 346 18.50 12.99 2.29
N SER A 347 19.15 12.29 3.23
CA SER A 347 18.91 12.48 4.66
C SER A 347 19.19 13.90 5.18
N THR A 348 20.13 14.64 4.57
CA THR A 348 20.51 15.98 5.06
C THR A 348 19.60 17.08 4.56
N ASN A 349 19.05 16.97 3.35
CA ASN A 349 18.19 17.97 2.75
C ASN A 349 16.69 17.61 2.79
N CYS A 350 16.31 16.40 3.22
CA CYS A 350 14.91 16.00 3.30
C CYS A 350 14.02 16.97 4.09
N HIS A 351 14.54 17.57 5.16
CA HIS A 351 13.78 18.50 6.00
C HIS A 351 13.65 19.92 5.43
N SER A 352 14.39 20.25 4.37
CA SER A 352 14.36 21.58 3.74
C SER A 352 13.26 21.74 2.69
N ALA A 353 12.60 20.65 2.29
CA ALA A 353 11.57 20.65 1.27
C ALA A 353 10.29 21.31 1.77
N CYS A 354 10.05 22.52 1.28
CA CYS A 354 8.82 23.27 1.46
C CYS A 354 7.94 23.12 0.22
N ILE A 355 6.71 22.65 0.40
CA ILE A 355 5.67 22.90 -0.61
C ILE A 355 4.92 24.13 -0.12
N GLY A 356 4.78 25.12 -1.02
CA GLY A 356 4.01 26.32 -0.73
C GLY A 356 2.61 25.96 -0.23
N PRO A 357 1.99 26.79 0.61
CA PRO A 357 0.62 26.52 1.04
C PRO A 357 -0.25 26.28 -0.21
N PRO A 358 -1.30 25.43 -0.10
CA PRO A 358 -2.34 25.37 -1.10
C PRO A 358 -2.74 26.79 -1.54
N PRO A 359 -2.95 27.06 -2.84
CA PRO A 359 -3.54 28.33 -3.27
C PRO A 359 -4.89 28.49 -2.55
N SER A 360 -4.90 29.27 -1.48
CA SER A 360 -5.96 29.27 -0.48
C SER A 360 -6.94 30.40 -0.78
N GLY A 361 -8.16 30.01 -1.11
CA GLY A 361 -9.36 30.86 -1.03
C GLY A 361 -10.13 30.70 0.29
N ALA A 362 -9.62 29.98 1.29
CA ALA A 362 -10.32 29.72 2.55
C ALA A 362 -9.51 30.16 3.78
N PRO A 363 -10.14 30.81 4.78
CA PRO A 363 -9.44 31.40 5.93
C PRO A 363 -8.87 30.34 6.89
N SER A 364 -7.62 30.55 7.28
CA SER A 364 -6.86 29.69 8.16
C SER A 364 -7.38 29.71 9.60
N ARG A 365 -7.78 28.55 10.11
CA ARG A 365 -7.91 28.30 11.55
C ARG A 365 -6.74 27.42 11.98
N ARG A 366 -5.97 27.92 12.95
CA ARG A 366 -4.75 27.32 13.51
C ARG A 366 -4.87 25.80 13.68
N GLN A 367 -3.95 25.03 13.10
CA GLN A 367 -3.86 23.57 13.28
C GLN A 367 -2.43 23.15 13.61
N GLY A 368 -2.31 22.43 14.73
CA GLY A 368 -1.10 21.81 15.22
C GLY A 368 -1.07 20.31 14.93
N LEU A 369 0.12 19.85 14.54
CA LEU A 369 0.79 18.54 14.68
C LEU A 369 -0.02 17.21 14.79
N ALA A 370 0.24 16.35 13.78
CA ALA A 370 0.78 14.96 13.83
C ALA A 370 -0.14 13.73 13.48
N LEU A 371 0.47 12.69 12.85
CA LEU A 371 -0.10 11.54 12.10
C LEU A 371 0.48 10.08 12.39
N SER A 372 -0.39 9.06 12.53
CA SER A 372 0.00 7.68 12.93
C SER A 372 -0.92 6.48 12.52
N LEU A 373 -2.04 6.63 11.79
CA LEU A 373 -2.90 5.47 11.43
C LEU A 373 -2.51 4.67 10.18
N LEU A 374 -1.86 5.27 9.18
CA LEU A 374 -1.66 4.60 7.89
C LEU A 374 -0.60 3.48 7.97
N LEU A 375 0.36 3.58 8.90
CA LEU A 375 1.29 2.48 9.19
C LEU A 375 0.65 1.33 9.97
N SER A 376 -0.34 1.58 10.83
CA SER A 376 -1.00 0.51 11.57
C SER A 376 -2.00 -0.26 10.70
N ALA A 377 -2.62 0.37 9.70
CA ALA A 377 -3.39 -0.34 8.67
C ALA A 377 -2.52 -1.23 7.77
N GLY A 378 -1.32 -0.75 7.41
CA GLY A 378 -0.32 -1.56 6.69
C GLY A 378 0.25 -2.72 7.54
N ALA A 379 0.43 -2.52 8.84
CA ALA A 379 0.86 -3.55 9.79
C ALA A 379 -0.24 -4.56 10.16
N LEU A 380 -1.53 -4.24 9.92
CA LEU A 380 -2.63 -5.20 10.02
C LEU A 380 -2.68 -6.15 8.80
N LEU A 381 -2.06 -5.76 7.68
CA LEU A 381 -1.99 -6.54 6.45
C LEU A 381 -0.66 -7.32 6.29
N GLN A 382 0.33 -7.08 7.15
CA GLN A 382 1.61 -7.82 7.25
C GLN A 382 1.57 -8.80 8.41
#